data_AF-A0A0L9UYW8-F1
#
_entry.id   AF-A0A0L9UYW8-F1
#
_cell.length_a   1.000
_cell.length_b   1.000
_cell.length_c   1.000
_cell.angle_alpha   90.00
_cell.angle_beta   90.00
_cell.angle_gamma   90.00
#
_symmetry.space_group_name_H-M   'P 1'
#
loop_
_entity.id
_entity.type
_entity.pdbx_description
1 polymer ?
#
loop_
_entity_poly.entity_id
_entity_poly.type
_entity_poly.pdbx_seq_one_letter_code
_entity_poly.pdbx_strand_id
1 'polypeptide(L)'
;MAIAQDLYPSEDNLFLKLWWRYLIARSEVPFKKRFEIYKQALKALPESYKPWHAYLRERLDLVHNLPITHSQYDTLNNTFERALLTMHKMPRIWVMYLQTLTNQKLVTRTRRTFDRALYAIPVTQHDRI
;
A
#
# COMPACT_ATOMS: atom_id res chain seq x y z
N MET A 1 19.65 -5.76 33.23
CA MET A 1 18.17 -5.79 33.24
C MET A 1 17.70 -5.94 31.81
N ALA A 2 17.33 -7.16 31.43
CA ALA A 2 16.83 -7.51 30.11
C ALA A 2 15.31 -7.40 30.13
N ILE A 3 14.75 -6.36 29.51
CA ILE A 3 13.32 -6.27 29.22
C ILE A 3 13.18 -5.53 27.89
N ALA A 4 12.94 -6.30 26.81
CA ALA A 4 12.17 -5.95 25.60
C ALA A 4 12.68 -6.75 24.39
N GLN A 5 12.50 -8.08 24.39
CA GLN A 5 12.69 -8.85 23.15
C GLN A 5 11.58 -9.86 22.84
N ASP A 6 10.50 -9.91 23.63
CA ASP A 6 9.35 -10.78 23.38
C ASP A 6 8.03 -10.02 23.51
N LEU A 7 7.52 -9.53 22.36
CA LEU A 7 6.12 -9.15 22.16
C LEU A 7 5.71 -9.60 20.73
N TYR A 8 5.65 -10.94 20.52
CA TYR A 8 5.00 -11.77 19.47
C TYR A 8 4.77 -11.27 18.00
N PRO A 9 4.76 -12.15 16.96
CA PRO A 9 5.28 -13.52 16.87
C PRO A 9 6.16 -13.84 15.63
N SER A 10 7.06 -14.79 15.82
CA SER A 10 7.91 -15.45 14.81
C SER A 10 7.13 -16.15 13.68
N GLU A 11 5.84 -16.42 13.87
CA GLU A 11 4.91 -17.07 12.92
C GLU A 11 4.57 -16.18 11.71
N ASP A 12 4.34 -14.87 11.94
CA ASP A 12 4.02 -13.91 10.88
C ASP A 12 5.14 -13.85 9.84
N ASN A 13 6.37 -14.07 10.28
CA ASN A 13 7.54 -14.10 9.42
C ASN A 13 7.52 -15.31 8.46
N LEU A 14 7.03 -16.48 8.90
CA LEU A 14 6.97 -17.68 8.06
C LEU A 14 5.87 -17.56 7.01
N PHE A 15 4.65 -17.20 7.42
CA PHE A 15 3.52 -17.01 6.49
C PHE A 15 3.79 -15.89 5.49
N LEU A 16 4.37 -14.77 5.95
CA LEU A 16 4.83 -13.70 5.07
C LEU A 16 5.89 -14.18 4.09
N LYS A 17 6.90 -14.93 4.54
CA LYS A 17 7.93 -15.50 3.65
C LYS A 17 7.33 -16.45 2.62
N LEU A 18 6.35 -17.27 3.00
CA LEU A 18 5.67 -18.19 2.10
C LEU A 18 4.90 -17.44 1.00
N TRP A 19 4.05 -16.49 1.39
CA TRP A 19 3.31 -15.65 0.44
C TRP A 19 4.25 -14.83 -0.44
N TRP A 20 5.35 -14.32 0.12
CA TRP A 20 6.33 -13.56 -0.64
C TRP A 20 7.07 -14.43 -1.67
N ARG A 21 7.49 -15.65 -1.29
CA ARG A 21 8.07 -16.63 -2.23
C ARG A 21 7.08 -16.99 -3.32
N TYR A 22 5.82 -17.19 -2.96
CA TYR A 22 4.77 -17.51 -3.92
C TYR A 22 4.50 -16.37 -4.91
N LEU A 23 4.51 -15.12 -4.43
CA LEU A 23 4.38 -13.92 -5.27
C LEU A 23 5.57 -13.78 -6.22
N ILE A 24 6.81 -13.94 -5.72
CA ILE A 24 8.02 -13.90 -6.55
C ILE A 24 7.99 -14.98 -7.63
N ALA A 25 7.64 -16.22 -7.26
CA ALA A 25 7.56 -17.33 -8.20
C ALA A 25 6.52 -17.12 -9.31
N ARG A 26 5.57 -16.21 -9.10
CA ARG A 26 4.51 -15.87 -10.06
C ARG A 26 4.61 -14.44 -10.59
N SER A 27 5.77 -13.81 -10.46
CA SER A 27 6.03 -12.46 -10.96
C SER A 27 5.88 -12.37 -12.49
N GLU A 28 6.24 -13.42 -13.23
CA GLU A 28 6.12 -13.51 -14.69
C GLU A 28 4.65 -13.66 -15.19
N VAL A 29 3.71 -13.94 -14.29
CA VAL A 29 2.31 -14.16 -14.67
C VAL A 29 1.62 -12.81 -14.95
N PRO A 30 0.71 -12.72 -15.95
CA PRO A 30 -0.05 -11.51 -16.22
C PRO A 30 -0.76 -10.94 -14.98
N PHE A 31 -0.79 -9.62 -14.85
CA PHE A 31 -1.29 -8.92 -13.66
C PHE A 31 -2.69 -9.36 -13.21
N LYS A 32 -3.59 -9.67 -14.15
CA LYS A 32 -4.96 -10.12 -13.82
C LYS A 32 -4.98 -11.38 -12.93
N LYS A 33 -4.05 -12.32 -13.16
CA LYS A 33 -3.91 -13.52 -12.31
C LYS A 33 -3.18 -13.19 -11.00
N ARG A 34 -2.18 -12.29 -11.03
CA ARG A 34 -1.49 -11.83 -9.81
C ARG A 34 -2.43 -11.07 -8.88
N PHE A 35 -3.41 -10.34 -9.41
CA PHE A 35 -4.40 -9.60 -8.62
C PHE A 35 -5.16 -10.51 -7.64
N GLU A 36 -5.60 -11.69 -8.08
CA GLU A 36 -6.29 -12.63 -7.19
C GLU A 36 -5.36 -13.17 -6.09
N ILE A 37 -4.09 -13.39 -6.42
CA ILE A 37 -3.08 -13.81 -5.44
C ILE A 37 -2.86 -12.72 -4.39
N TYR A 38 -2.69 -11.46 -4.82
CA TYR A 38 -2.60 -10.34 -3.90
C TYR A 38 -3.84 -10.20 -3.04
N LYS A 39 -5.04 -10.36 -3.62
CA LYS A 39 -6.30 -10.30 -2.86
C LYS A 39 -6.36 -11.38 -1.77
N GLN A 40 -5.89 -12.59 -2.05
CA GLN A 40 -5.79 -13.67 -1.07
C GLN A 40 -4.73 -13.37 0.00
N ALA A 41 -3.53 -12.93 -0.40
CA ALA A 41 -2.44 -12.58 0.51
C ALA A 41 -2.84 -11.45 1.47
N LEU A 42 -3.52 -10.42 0.97
CA LEU A 42 -4.00 -9.28 1.76
C LEU A 42 -5.16 -9.64 2.69
N LYS A 43 -5.94 -10.69 2.37
CA LYS A 43 -6.97 -11.23 3.26
C LYS A 43 -6.33 -12.02 4.42
N ALA A 44 -5.24 -12.73 4.14
CA ALA A 44 -4.50 -13.49 5.14
C ALA A 44 -3.66 -12.59 6.06
N LEU A 45 -3.05 -11.53 5.50
CA LEU A 45 -2.12 -10.63 6.21
C LEU A 45 -2.49 -9.16 5.98
N PRO A 46 -3.57 -8.66 6.59
CA PRO A 46 -4.06 -7.29 6.35
C PRO A 46 -3.11 -6.20 6.86
N GLU A 47 -2.33 -6.49 7.90
CA GLU A 47 -1.42 -5.54 8.56
C GLU A 47 -0.02 -5.51 7.93
N SER A 48 0.28 -6.45 7.04
CA SER A 48 1.63 -6.55 6.49
C SER A 48 1.89 -5.52 5.39
N TYR A 49 2.86 -4.63 5.63
CA TYR A 49 3.25 -3.58 4.70
C TYR A 49 3.79 -4.11 3.35
N LYS A 50 4.58 -5.19 3.35
CA LYS A 50 5.29 -5.69 2.16
C LYS A 50 4.35 -6.07 1.00
N PRO A 51 3.35 -6.95 1.18
CA PRO A 51 2.43 -7.32 0.11
C PRO A 51 1.60 -6.13 -0.37
N TRP A 52 1.19 -5.24 0.53
CA TRP A 52 0.47 -4.02 0.17
C TRP A 52 1.32 -3.07 -0.69
N HIS A 53 2.56 -2.80 -0.29
CA HIS A 53 3.45 -1.93 -1.05
C HIS A 53 3.78 -2.50 -2.44
N ALA A 54 4.07 -3.80 -2.52
CA ALA A 54 4.29 -4.47 -3.81
C ALA A 54 3.05 -4.38 -4.71
N TYR A 55 1.88 -4.64 -4.15
CA TYR A 55 0.61 -4.57 -4.87
C TYR A 55 0.27 -3.17 -5.38
N LEU A 56 0.43 -2.15 -4.53
CA LEU A 56 0.20 -0.74 -4.91
C LEU A 56 1.19 -0.28 -5.98
N ARG A 57 2.46 -0.69 -5.89
CA ARG A 57 3.46 -0.39 -6.92
C ARG A 57 3.07 -0.98 -8.28
N GLU A 58 2.73 -2.27 -8.33
CA GLU A 58 2.30 -2.88 -9.59
C GLU A 58 1.04 -2.20 -10.16
N ARG A 59 0.10 -1.82 -9.30
CA ARG A 59 -1.09 -1.07 -9.70
C ARG A 59 -0.74 0.29 -10.32
N LEU A 60 0.27 0.97 -9.77
CA LEU A 60 0.76 2.23 -10.32
C LEU A 60 1.38 2.04 -11.70
N ASP A 61 2.20 1.01 -11.87
CA ASP A 61 2.86 0.74 -13.15
C ASP A 61 1.85 0.48 -14.28
N LEU A 62 0.71 -0.15 -13.97
CA LEU A 62 -0.37 -0.35 -14.95
C LEU A 62 -1.06 0.94 -15.35
N VAL A 63 -1.29 1.80 -14.37
CA VAL A 63 -2.05 3.05 -14.54
C VAL A 63 -1.17 4.14 -15.17
N HIS A 64 0.14 4.05 -15.00
CA HIS A 64 1.12 4.97 -15.57
C HIS A 64 0.99 5.16 -17.09
N ASN A 65 0.63 4.10 -17.82
CA ASN A 65 0.49 4.14 -19.28
C ASN A 65 -0.91 4.59 -19.75
N LEU A 66 -1.82 4.92 -18.81
CA LEU A 66 -3.19 5.29 -19.12
C LEU A 66 -3.42 6.79 -18.91
N PRO A 67 -4.36 7.40 -19.66
CA PRO A 67 -4.72 8.80 -19.45
C PRO A 67 -5.35 9.00 -18.07
N ILE A 68 -5.12 10.17 -17.46
CA ILE A 68 -5.54 10.52 -16.10
C ILE A 68 -7.06 10.36 -15.87
N THR A 69 -7.86 10.58 -16.92
CA THR A 69 -9.33 10.45 -16.88
C THR A 69 -9.82 9.00 -16.89
N HIS A 70 -8.93 8.01 -17.06
CA HIS A 70 -9.33 6.61 -17.13
C HIS A 70 -9.85 6.11 -15.78
N SER A 71 -10.94 5.34 -15.80
CA SER A 71 -11.55 4.68 -14.62
C SER A 71 -10.61 3.81 -13.77
N GLN A 72 -9.41 3.47 -14.26
CA GLN A 72 -8.43 2.71 -13.50
C GLN A 72 -7.79 3.55 -12.40
N TYR A 73 -7.75 4.87 -12.56
CA TYR A 73 -7.35 5.78 -11.48
C TYR A 73 -8.34 5.74 -10.31
N ASP A 74 -9.65 5.59 -10.57
CA ASP A 74 -10.64 5.45 -9.50
C ASP A 74 -10.49 4.13 -8.75
N THR A 75 -10.24 3.03 -9.46
CA THR A 75 -10.00 1.73 -8.79
C THR A 75 -8.69 1.74 -8.00
N LEU A 76 -7.66 2.43 -8.49
CA LEU A 76 -6.40 2.67 -7.78
C LEU A 76 -6.64 3.51 -6.51
N ASN A 77 -7.36 4.62 -6.62
CA ASN A 77 -7.70 5.49 -5.49
C ASN A 77 -8.47 4.71 -4.40
N ASN A 78 -9.45 3.89 -4.78
CA ASN A 78 -10.19 3.03 -3.84
C ASN A 78 -9.28 1.99 -3.18
N THR A 79 -8.30 1.48 -3.91
CA THR A 79 -7.31 0.53 -3.37
C THR A 79 -6.42 1.20 -2.32
N PHE A 80 -6.00 2.45 -2.56
CA PHE A 80 -5.25 3.23 -1.56
C PHE A 80 -6.09 3.51 -0.31
N GLU A 81 -7.34 3.95 -0.45
CA GLU A 81 -8.22 4.19 0.70
C GLU A 81 -8.41 2.91 1.53
N ARG A 82 -8.56 1.75 0.88
CA ARG A 82 -8.62 0.45 1.57
C ARG A 82 -7.31 0.10 2.28
N ALA A 83 -6.16 0.38 1.65
CA ALA A 83 -4.84 0.15 2.24
C ALA A 83 -4.63 1.00 3.50
N LEU A 84 -5.11 2.25 3.49
CA LEU A 84 -4.99 3.18 4.61
C LEU A 84 -5.84 2.78 5.82
N LEU A 85 -6.90 1.98 5.65
CA LEU A 85 -7.65 1.45 6.79
C LEU A 85 -6.77 0.64 7.74
N THR A 86 -5.85 -0.17 7.20
CA THR A 86 -4.97 -1.03 8.02
C THR A 86 -3.60 -0.40 8.25
N MET A 87 -3.06 0.37 7.30
CA MET A 87 -1.67 0.89 7.37
C MET A 87 -1.57 2.43 7.46
N HIS A 88 -2.54 3.10 8.07
CA HIS A 88 -2.51 4.56 8.25
C HIS A 88 -1.26 5.08 8.98
N LYS A 89 -0.55 4.24 9.75
CA LYS A 89 0.70 4.62 10.43
C LYS A 89 1.95 4.60 9.53
N MET A 90 1.82 4.16 8.27
CA MET A 90 2.95 3.97 7.36
C MET A 90 3.12 5.16 6.41
N PRO A 91 4.13 6.04 6.60
CA PRO A 91 4.29 7.25 5.80
C PRO A 91 4.50 6.99 4.31
N ARG A 92 5.16 5.88 3.96
CA ARG A 92 5.47 5.59 2.56
C ARG A 92 4.20 5.43 1.71
N ILE A 93 3.14 4.87 2.27
CA ILE A 93 1.87 4.66 1.55
C ILE A 93 1.16 6.00 1.34
N TRP A 94 1.18 6.87 2.34
CA TRP A 94 0.67 8.24 2.22
C TRP A 94 1.39 9.02 1.13
N VAL A 95 2.72 9.00 1.11
CA VAL A 95 3.52 9.69 0.09
C VAL A 95 3.16 9.19 -1.31
N MET A 96 3.08 7.86 -1.50
CA MET A 96 2.66 7.28 -2.79
C MET A 96 1.27 7.76 -3.17
N TYR A 97 0.31 7.76 -2.23
CA TYR A 97 -1.05 8.17 -2.52
C TYR A 97 -1.14 9.66 -2.88
N LEU A 98 -0.49 10.53 -2.10
CA LEU A 98 -0.47 11.97 -2.31
C LEU A 98 0.18 12.35 -3.64
N GLN A 99 1.29 11.72 -4.00
CA GLN A 99 1.93 11.90 -5.31
C GLN A 99 0.96 11.54 -6.44
N THR A 100 0.21 10.44 -6.30
CA THR A 100 -0.73 10.02 -7.35
C THR A 100 -1.92 10.94 -7.49
N LEU A 101 -2.46 11.47 -6.39
CA LEU A 101 -3.55 12.43 -6.41
C LEU A 101 -3.11 13.78 -6.99
N THR A 102 -1.87 14.19 -6.69
CA THR A 102 -1.26 15.41 -7.24
C THR A 102 -1.10 15.29 -8.75
N ASN A 103 -0.62 14.16 -9.24
CA ASN A 103 -0.52 13.88 -10.68
C ASN A 103 -1.89 13.85 -11.36
N GLN A 104 -2.93 13.39 -10.67
CA GLN A 104 -4.32 13.43 -11.16
C GLN A 104 -4.93 14.84 -11.17
N LYS A 105 -4.27 15.85 -10.58
CA LYS A 105 -4.75 17.24 -10.44
C LYS A 105 -6.07 17.38 -9.66
N LEU A 106 -6.36 16.45 -8.77
CA LEU A 106 -7.56 16.49 -7.91
C LEU A 106 -7.32 17.36 -6.67
N VAL A 107 -7.25 18.69 -6.84
CA VAL A 107 -6.79 19.64 -5.81
C VAL A 107 -7.53 19.48 -4.47
N THR A 108 -8.87 19.49 -4.50
CA THR A 108 -9.67 19.39 -3.27
C THR A 108 -9.46 18.07 -2.53
N ARG A 109 -9.35 16.96 -3.28
CA ARG A 109 -9.10 15.63 -2.70
C ARG A 109 -7.70 15.54 -2.14
N THR A 110 -6.71 16.02 -2.90
CA THR A 110 -5.30 16.07 -2.51
C THR A 110 -5.12 16.81 -1.19
N ARG A 111 -5.70 18.02 -1.06
CA ARG A 111 -5.66 18.81 0.19
C ARG A 111 -6.21 18.03 1.38
N ARG A 112 -7.42 17.47 1.27
CA ARG A 112 -8.03 16.69 2.36
C ARG A 112 -7.21 15.46 2.71
N THR A 113 -6.57 14.83 1.74
CA THR A 113 -5.69 13.67 1.97
C THR A 113 -4.40 14.09 2.66
N PHE A 114 -3.83 15.25 2.35
CA PHE A 114 -2.68 15.82 3.07
C PHE A 114 -3.03 16.05 4.55
N ASP A 115 -4.16 16.69 4.82
CA ASP A 115 -4.63 16.93 6.20
C ASP A 115 -4.81 15.59 6.97
N ARG A 116 -5.39 14.58 6.31
CA ARG A 116 -5.53 13.22 6.88
C ARG A 116 -4.18 12.57 7.16
N ALA A 117 -3.21 12.72 6.26
CA ALA A 117 -1.88 12.16 6.41
C ALA A 117 -1.14 12.78 7.60
N LEU A 118 -1.19 14.11 7.74
CA LEU A 118 -0.57 14.82 8.86
C LEU A 118 -1.19 14.46 10.21
N TYR A 119 -2.50 14.18 10.25
CA TYR A 119 -3.17 13.71 11.47
C TYR A 119 -2.81 12.26 11.82
N ALA A 120 -2.64 11.39 10.82
CA ALA A 120 -2.38 9.97 11.03
C ALA A 120 -0.94 9.65 11.45
N ILE A 121 0.02 10.52 11.10
CA ILE A 121 1.45 10.27 11.27
C ILE A 121 2.02 11.15 12.40
N PRO A 122 2.96 10.63 13.22
CA PRO A 122 3.67 11.44 14.21
C PRO A 122 4.36 12.66 13.59
N VAL A 123 4.36 13.78 14.32
CA VAL A 123 4.95 15.06 13.90
C VAL A 123 6.42 14.96 13.46
N THR A 124 7.19 14.05 14.07
CA THR A 124 8.59 13.80 13.73
C THR A 124 8.80 13.24 12.32
N GLN A 125 7.74 12.79 11.66
CA GLN A 125 7.77 12.26 10.30
C GLN A 125 7.04 13.17 9.30
N HIS A 126 6.57 14.35 9.72
CA HIS A 126 5.88 15.29 8.85
C HIS A 126 6.77 15.80 7.71
N ASP A 127 8.09 15.88 7.93
CA ASP A 127 9.08 16.22 6.88
C ASP A 127 9.06 15.29 5.65
N ARG A 128 8.42 14.12 5.76
CA ARG A 128 8.32 13.13 4.68
C ARG A 128 7.09 13.32 3.79
N ILE A 129 6.10 14.09 4.21
CA ILE A 129 4.84 14.35 3.50
C ILE A 129 4.99 15.64 2.69
#